data_AF-A0A956IIL6-F1
#
_entry.id   AF-A0A956IIL6-F1
#
_cell.length_a   1.000
_cell.length_b   1.000
_cell.length_c   1.000
_cell.angle_alpha   90.00
_cell.angle_beta   90.00
_cell.angle_gamma   90.00
#
_symmetry.space_group_name_H-M   'P 1'
#
loop_
_entity.id
_entity.type
_entity.pdbx_description
1 polymer ?
#
loop_
_entity_poly.entity_id
_entity_poly.type
_entity_poly.pdbx_seq_one_letter_code
_entity_poly.pdbx_strand_id
1 'polypeptide(L)'
;MARHLLVFISDLLLTDALKGPRLARADTLERFWRRIDAARGEEPAELGFVGDSLDIVRSPKWLDTPHRPYHAPSEGSVAPRRRMSQR
;
A
#
# COMPACT_ATOMS: atom_id res chain seq x y z
N MET A 1 30.60 10.81 -10.47
CA MET A 1 29.87 9.55 -10.69
C MET A 1 28.48 9.73 -10.09
N ALA A 2 27.43 9.51 -10.88
CA ALA A 2 26.04 9.55 -10.40
C ALA A 2 25.85 8.45 -9.33
N ARG A 3 25.17 8.78 -8.23
CA ARG A 3 24.97 7.86 -7.10
C ARG A 3 23.56 7.29 -7.20
N HIS A 4 23.45 6.05 -7.64
CA HIS A 4 22.18 5.34 -7.71
C HIS A 4 21.49 5.36 -6.35
N LEU A 5 20.26 5.90 -6.31
CA LEU A 5 19.45 5.96 -5.11
C LEU A 5 18.59 4.69 -5.00
N LEU A 6 18.65 4.03 -3.85
CA LEU A 6 17.70 2.97 -3.50
C LEU A 6 16.73 3.53 -2.46
N VAL A 7 15.46 3.63 -2.82
CA VAL A 7 14.41 4.21 -1.98
C VAL A 7 13.52 3.09 -1.45
N PHE A 8 13.51 2.93 -0.13
CA PHE A 8 12.64 2.00 0.57
C PHE A 8 11.47 2.72 1.19
N ILE A 9 10.26 2.20 0.97
CA ILE A 9 9.03 2.83 1.42
C ILE A 9 8.16 1.83 2.15
N SER A 10 7.80 2.17 3.38
CA SER A 10 6.91 1.41 4.25
C SER A 10 5.70 2.25 4.63
N ASP A 11 4.66 1.59 5.15
CA ASP A 11 3.56 2.22 5.89
C ASP A 11 2.82 3.34 5.13
N LEU A 12 2.56 3.18 3.82
CA LEU A 12 1.66 4.11 3.10
C LEU A 12 0.25 4.07 3.67
N LEU A 13 -0.18 2.92 4.19
CA LEU A 13 -1.48 2.70 4.83
C LEU A 13 -2.65 3.25 4.00
N LEU A 14 -2.64 3.02 2.67
CA LEU A 14 -3.71 3.51 1.82
C LEU A 14 -5.05 2.92 2.28
N THR A 15 -6.03 3.80 2.46
CA THR A 15 -7.35 3.44 2.94
C THR A 15 -8.42 4.33 2.32
N ASP A 16 -9.63 3.80 2.22
CA ASP A 16 -10.85 4.49 1.81
C ASP A 16 -11.76 4.88 3.00
N ALA A 17 -11.32 4.63 4.24
CA ALA A 17 -12.06 4.94 5.46
C ALA A 17 -11.92 6.41 5.91
N LEU A 18 -10.94 7.14 5.37
CA LEU A 18 -10.73 8.54 5.69
C LEU A 18 -11.87 9.40 5.10
N LYS A 19 -12.46 10.27 5.93
CA LYS A 19 -13.59 11.16 5.57
C LYS A 19 -13.17 12.38 4.72
N GLY A 20 -12.08 12.27 3.97
CA GLY A 20 -11.57 13.31 3.07
C GLY A 20 -12.08 13.16 1.64
N PRO A 21 -11.67 14.06 0.72
CA PRO A 21 -11.89 13.87 -0.70
C PRO A 21 -11.38 12.50 -1.12
N ARG A 22 -12.26 11.64 -1.65
CA ARG A 22 -11.88 10.30 -2.13
C ARG A 22 -11.05 10.46 -3.40
N LEU A 23 -9.74 10.45 -3.26
CA LEU A 23 -8.82 10.24 -4.37
C LEU A 23 -8.82 8.76 -4.72
N ALA A 24 -8.72 8.42 -6.01
CA ALA A 24 -8.55 7.04 -6.39
C ALA A 24 -7.20 6.52 -5.84
N ARG A 25 -7.12 5.20 -5.59
CA ARG A 25 -5.89 4.55 -5.13
C ARG A 25 -4.72 4.83 -6.08
N ALA A 26 -4.97 4.77 -7.39
CA ALA A 26 -4.00 5.07 -8.43
C ALA A 26 -3.49 6.52 -8.33
N ASP A 27 -4.39 7.49 -8.19
CA ASP A 27 -4.03 8.91 -8.07
C ASP A 27 -3.17 9.18 -6.83
N THR A 28 -3.47 8.50 -5.71
CA THR A 28 -2.68 8.65 -4.47
C THR A 28 -1.26 8.14 -4.67
N LEU A 29 -1.11 6.97 -5.28
CA LEU A 29 0.20 6.38 -5.61
C LEU A 29 0.96 7.25 -6.62
N GLU A 30 0.29 7.76 -7.64
CA GLU A 30 0.91 8.62 -8.65
C GLU A 30 1.41 9.93 -8.04
N ARG A 31 0.61 10.59 -7.19
CA ARG A 31 1.03 11.81 -6.48
C ARG A 31 2.24 11.57 -5.60
N PHE A 32 2.29 10.41 -4.95
CA PHE A 32 3.42 10.00 -4.14
C PHE A 32 4.68 9.78 -5.00
N TRP A 33 4.55 9.03 -6.09
CA TRP A 33 5.64 8.78 -7.03
C TRP A 33 6.20 10.07 -7.63
N ARG A 34 5.33 10.98 -8.09
CA ARG A 34 5.74 12.28 -8.65
C ARG A 34 6.61 13.09 -7.69
N ARG A 35 6.38 12.98 -6.37
CA ARG A 35 7.22 13.67 -5.38
C ARG A 35 8.60 13.06 -5.25
N ILE A 36 8.70 11.72 -5.30
CA ILE A 36 9.98 11.02 -5.27
C ILE A 36 10.76 11.30 -6.55
N ASP A 37 10.09 11.23 -7.70
CA ASP A 37 10.68 11.50 -9.01
C ASP A 37 11.17 12.95 -9.14
N ALA A 38 10.42 13.92 -8.60
CA ALA A 38 10.87 15.31 -8.53
C ALA A 38 12.05 15.50 -7.57
N ALA A 39 12.10 14.77 -6.45
CA ALA A 39 13.14 14.90 -5.43
C ALA A 39 14.47 14.23 -5.82
N ARG A 40 14.46 13.20 -6.67
CA ARG A 40 15.69 12.52 -7.11
C ARG A 40 16.50 13.33 -8.14
N GLY A 41 15.89 14.30 -8.82
CA GLY A 41 16.54 15.03 -9.92
C GLY A 41 16.93 14.10 -11.07
N GLU A 42 18.17 14.22 -11.56
CA GLU A 42 18.69 13.39 -12.66
C GLU A 42 19.23 12.03 -12.19
N GLU A 43 19.34 11.80 -10.88
CA GLU A 43 19.91 10.56 -10.35
C GLU A 43 18.95 9.38 -10.59
N PRO A 44 19.45 8.24 -11.11
CA PRO A 44 18.64 7.04 -11.24
C PRO A 44 18.21 6.57 -9.85
N ALA A 45 16.95 6.16 -9.73
CA ALA A 45 16.39 5.66 -8.49
C ALA A 45 15.63 4.35 -8.69
N GLU A 46 15.90 3.39 -7.83
CA GLU A 46 15.12 2.16 -7.67
C GLU A 46 14.19 2.30 -6.47
N LEU A 47 12.95 1.83 -6.63
CA LEU A 47 11.93 1.91 -5.59
C LEU A 47 11.58 0.51 -5.08
N GLY A 48 11.70 0.31 -3.76
CA GLY A 48 11.24 -0.87 -3.05
C GLY A 48 10.11 -0.53 -2.07
N PHE A 49 8.97 -1.21 -2.20
CA PHE A 49 7.94 -1.20 -1.16
C PHE A 49 8.23 -2.29 -0.14
N VAL A 50 8.44 -1.88 1.11
CA VAL A 50 8.81 -2.75 2.23
C VAL A 50 7.86 -2.49 3.38
N GLY A 51 6.72 -3.20 3.43
CA GLY A 51 5.74 -3.10 4.52
C GLY A 51 4.36 -2.60 4.08
N ASP A 52 3.61 -2.05 5.03
CA ASP A 52 2.16 -1.90 4.98
C ASP A 52 1.69 -0.79 4.03
N SER A 53 1.60 -1.13 2.74
CA SER A 53 1.15 -0.19 1.72
C SER A 53 -0.37 0.04 1.74
N LEU A 54 -1.14 -0.93 2.22
CA LEU A 54 -2.61 -0.96 2.13
C LEU A 54 -3.20 -1.33 3.51
N ASP A 55 -4.12 -0.51 4.04
CA ASP A 55 -4.80 -0.77 5.31
C ASP A 55 -6.12 -1.51 5.07
N ILE A 56 -6.05 -2.84 4.92
CA ILE A 56 -7.23 -3.68 4.68
C ILE A 56 -8.17 -3.71 5.89
N VAL A 57 -7.63 -3.58 7.10
CA VAL A 57 -8.44 -3.59 8.32
C VAL A 57 -9.47 -2.46 8.27
N ARG A 58 -9.05 -1.28 7.82
CA ARG A 58 -9.95 -0.14 7.62
C ARG A 58 -10.66 -0.13 6.26
N SER A 59 -10.15 -0.87 5.27
CA SER A 59 -10.70 -0.94 3.90
C SER A 59 -11.10 -2.36 3.46
N PRO A 60 -11.99 -3.05 4.20
CA PRO A 60 -12.31 -4.46 3.92
C PRO A 60 -12.94 -4.68 2.55
N LYS A 61 -13.68 -3.69 2.03
CA LYS A 61 -14.34 -3.76 0.72
C LYS A 61 -13.38 -3.93 -0.46
N TRP A 62 -12.09 -3.64 -0.28
CA TRP A 62 -11.09 -3.86 -1.33
C TRP A 62 -10.87 -5.34 -1.64
N LEU A 63 -11.19 -6.22 -0.69
CA LEU A 63 -11.17 -7.67 -0.88
C LEU A 63 -12.29 -8.16 -1.80
N ASP A 64 -13.36 -7.37 -1.99
CA ASP A 64 -14.49 -7.74 -2.83
C ASP A 64 -14.31 -7.30 -4.30
N THR A 65 -13.22 -6.59 -4.61
CA THR A 65 -12.94 -6.10 -5.96
C THR A 65 -12.19 -7.13 -6.81
N PRO A 66 -12.23 -7.03 -8.14
CA PRO A 66 -11.35 -7.82 -9.02
C PRO A 66 -9.85 -7.54 -8.82
N HIS A 67 -9.49 -6.38 -8.27
CA HIS A 67 -8.11 -5.93 -8.05
C HIS A 67 -7.74 -5.99 -6.57
N ARG A 68 -7.76 -7.20 -6.02
CA ARG A 68 -7.46 -7.47 -4.62
C ARG A 68 -6.01 -7.12 -4.30
N PRO A 69 -5.76 -6.49 -3.14
CA PRO A 69 -4.40 -6.23 -2.62
C PRO A 69 -3.51 -7.46 -2.49
N TYR A 70 -4.13 -8.61 -2.22
CA TYR A 70 -3.47 -9.89 -2.03
C TYR A 70 -4.12 -10.91 -2.96
N HIS A 71 -3.37 -11.93 -3.34
CA HIS A 71 -3.94 -13.07 -4.05
C HIS A 71 -5.09 -13.68 -3.24
N ALA A 72 -6.01 -14.35 -3.93
CA ALA A 72 -6.98 -15.17 -3.23
C ALA A 72 -6.23 -16.08 -2.25
N PRO A 73 -6.69 -16.20 -0.99
CA PRO A 73 -6.08 -17.13 -0.06
C PRO A 73 -6.02 -18.49 -0.75
N SER A 74 -4.84 -19.11 -0.82
CA SER A 74 -4.70 -20.49 -1.25
C SER A 74 -5.61 -21.36 -0.38
N GLU A 75 -6.18 -22.41 -0.96
CA GLU A 75 -6.96 -23.40 -0.22
C GLU A 75 -6.15 -23.88 0.99
N GLY A 76 -6.54 -23.43 2.20
CA GLY A 76 -5.81 -23.69 3.44
C GLY A 76 -5.38 -22.46 4.25
N SER A 77 -5.41 -21.24 3.68
CA SER A 77 -4.96 -20.01 4.37
C SER A 77 -5.97 -19.38 5.33
N VAL A 78 -7.11 -20.03 5.60
CA VAL A 78 -8.12 -19.51 6.53
C VAL A 78 -7.64 -19.81 7.96
N ALA A 79 -6.85 -18.89 8.53
CA ALA A 79 -6.59 -18.92 9.96
C ALA A 79 -7.95 -18.83 10.69
N PRO A 80 -8.26 -19.75 11.62
CA PRO A 80 -9.53 -19.73 12.33
C PRO A 80 -9.66 -18.39 13.06
N ARG A 81 -10.84 -17.74 12.93
CA ARG A 81 -11.16 -16.51 13.67
C ARG A 81 -11.01 -16.79 15.16
N ARG A 82 -9.88 -16.40 15.75
CA ARG A 82 -9.76 -16.31 17.21
C ARG A 82 -10.73 -15.21 17.66
N ARG A 83 -11.80 -15.60 18.36
CA ARG A 83 -12.60 -14.65 19.14
C ARG A 83 -11.65 -14.04 20.17
N MET A 84 -11.25 -12.79 19.99
CA MET A 84 -10.62 -12.04 21.05
C MET A 84 -11.68 -11.78 22.12
N SER A 85 -11.61 -12.54 23.21
CA SER A 85 -12.32 -12.22 24.45
C SER A 85 -11.72 -10.92 24.98
N GLN A 86 -12.50 -9.85 24.98
CA GLN A 86 -12.16 -8.66 25.76
C GLN A 86 -12.16 -9.07 27.24
N ARG A 87 -11.05 -8.80 27.94
CA ARG A 87 -10.96 -8.76 29.40
C ARG A 87 -10.78 -7.32 29.81
#